data_AF-A0A9D4ENJ0-F1
#
_entry.id   AF-A0A9D4ENJ0-F1
#
_cell.length_a   1.000
_cell.length_b   1.000
_cell.length_c   1.000
_cell.angle_alpha   90.00
_cell.angle_beta   90.00
_cell.angle_gamma   90.00
#
_symmetry.space_group_name_H-M   'P 1'
#
loop_
_entity.id
_entity.type
_entity.pdbx_description
1 polymer ?
#
loop_
_entity_poly.entity_id
_entity_poly.type
_entity_poly.pdbx_seq_one_letter_code
_entity_poly.pdbx_strand_id
1 'polypeptide(L)' 'MYLTKYCYVNCRYRHLRSEDRAINSDVYPRLNFPEIYLLEGGYKAFFNAHVVSLTL' A
#
# COMPACT_ATOMS: atom_id res chain seq x y z
N MET A 1 -4.28 -5.07 -23.13
CA MET A 1 -3.55 -3.78 -23.11
C MET A 1 -4.05 -2.89 -21.95
N TYR A 2 -4.00 -3.36 -20.70
CA TYR A 2 -4.28 -2.57 -19.48
C TYR A 2 -3.26 -2.84 -18.35
N LEU A 3 -2.25 -3.69 -18.61
CA LEU A 3 -1.35 -4.24 -17.60
C LEU A 3 -0.07 -3.43 -17.38
N THR A 4 0.24 -2.43 -18.21
CA THR A 4 1.51 -1.70 -18.15
C THR A 4 1.47 -0.44 -17.29
N LYS A 5 0.29 0.11 -16.93
CA LYS A 5 0.20 1.33 -16.08
C LYS A 5 0.25 1.05 -14.58
N TYR A 6 -0.19 -0.11 -14.10
CA TYR A 6 -0.10 -0.48 -12.67
C TYR A 6 1.25 -1.08 -12.25
N CYS A 7 2.11 -1.42 -13.22
CA CYS A 7 3.44 -1.99 -12.97
C CYS A 7 4.36 -1.05 -12.16
N TYR A 8 4.11 0.26 -12.19
CA TYR A 8 4.93 1.27 -11.50
C TYR A 8 4.49 1.65 -10.07
N VAL A 9 3.32 1.21 -9.60
CA VAL A 9 2.64 1.91 -8.49
C VAL A 9 3.00 1.42 -7.08
N ASN A 10 3.70 0.29 -6.90
CA ASN A 10 3.88 -0.27 -5.55
C ASN A 10 5.25 -0.92 -5.28
N CYS A 11 6.34 -0.38 -5.83
CA CYS A 11 7.68 -0.90 -5.52
C CYS A 11 7.98 -0.89 -4.01
N ARG A 12 7.51 0.12 -3.27
CA ARG A 12 7.66 0.21 -1.82
C ARG A 12 6.87 -0.85 -1.05
N TYR A 13 5.59 -1.04 -1.38
CA TYR A 13 4.77 -2.06 -0.73
C TYR A 13 5.30 -3.48 -0.99
N ARG A 14 5.64 -3.78 -2.25
CA ARG A 14 6.19 -5.08 -2.63
C ARG A 14 7.53 -5.35 -1.95
N HIS A 15 8.40 -4.35 -1.86
CA HIS A 15 9.68 -4.46 -1.19
C HIS A 15 9.51 -4.74 0.30
N LEU A 16 8.67 -3.96 1.00
CA LEU A 16 8.37 -4.17 2.41
C LEU A 16 7.83 -5.59 2.69
N ARG A 17 6.89 -6.08 1.86
CA ARG A 17 6.36 -7.44 2.01
C ARG A 17 7.39 -8.52 1.69
N SER A 18 8.31 -8.26 0.76
CA SER A 18 9.41 -9.18 0.46
C SER A 18 10.39 -9.29 1.63
N GLU A 19 10.70 -8.17 2.27
CA GLU A 19 11.58 -8.15 3.45
C GLU A 19 10.93 -8.82 4.66
N ASP A 20 9.65 -8.55 4.94
CA ASP A 20 8.91 -9.19 6.02
C ASP A 20 8.85 -10.71 5.84
N ARG A 21 8.73 -11.18 4.59
CA ARG A 21 8.78 -12.60 4.25
C ARG A 21 10.19 -13.20 4.32
N ALA A 22 11.23 -12.42 4.05
CA ALA A 22 12.62 -12.87 4.18
C ALA A 22 13.01 -13.05 5.65
N ILE A 23 12.56 -12.16 6.54
CA ILE A 23 12.81 -12.25 7.99
C ILE A 23 12.02 -13.41 8.60
N ASN A 24 10.78 -13.62 8.17
CA ASN A 24 9.91 -14.68 8.67
C ASN A 24 9.97 -15.97 7.84
N SER A 25 11.07 -16.22 7.11
CA SER A 25 11.24 -17.41 6.27
C SER A 25 11.07 -18.71 7.05
N ASP A 26 11.61 -18.73 8.27
CA ASP A 26 11.73 -19.94 9.08
C ASP A 26 10.43 -20.24 9.87
N VAL A 27 9.54 -19.26 9.97
CA VAL A 27 8.26 -19.33 10.72
C VAL A 27 7.08 -19.00 9.80
N TYR A 28 7.16 -19.45 8.54
CA TYR A 28 6.05 -19.31 7.61
C TYR A 28 4.79 -20.01 8.16
N PRO A 29 3.59 -19.38 8.14
CA PRO A 29 3.18 -18.21 7.37
C PRO A 29 3.18 -16.87 8.14
N ARG A 30 3.82 -16.79 9.31
CA ARG A 30 3.78 -15.60 10.18
C ARG A 30 4.22 -14.34 9.43
N LEU A 31 3.51 -13.24 9.68
CA LEU A 31 3.77 -11.90 9.16
C LEU A 31 3.77 -10.92 10.33
N ASN A 32 4.64 -9.92 10.28
CA ASN A 32 4.64 -8.86 11.29
C ASN A 32 3.54 -7.82 10.96
N PHE A 33 3.30 -7.61 9.67
CA PHE A 33 2.29 -6.67 9.17
C PHE A 33 1.28 -7.40 8.27
N PRO A 34 0.32 -8.15 8.87
CA PRO A 34 -0.62 -8.98 8.11
C PRO A 34 -1.51 -8.15 7.17
N GLU A 35 -1.96 -6.97 7.63
CA GLU A 35 -2.82 -6.08 6.86
C GLU A 35 -2.10 -4.77 6.55
N ILE A 36 -1.99 -4.45 5.26
CA ILE A 36 -1.40 -3.19 4.78
C ILE A 36 -2.26 -2.71 3.62
N TYR A 37 -2.64 -1.45 3.67
CA TYR A 37 -3.51 -0.81 2.70
C TYR A 37 -2.76 0.31 1.99
N LEU A 38 -3.10 0.52 0.72
CA LEU A 38 -2.62 1.67 -0.04
C LEU A 38 -3.76 2.65 -0.25
N LEU A 39 -3.47 3.92 -0.02
CA LEU A 39 -4.40 5.01 -0.32
C LEU A 39 -4.47 5.21 -1.84
N GLU A 40 -5.63 4.93 -2.42
CA GLU A 40 -5.88 5.20 -3.83
C GLU A 40 -5.91 6.72 -4.08
N GLY A 41 -5.13 7.18 -5.06
CA GLY A 41 -4.99 8.61 -5.37
C GLY A 41 -4.10 9.40 -4.39
N GLY A 42 -3.54 8.76 -3.36
CA GLY A 42 -2.60 9.35 -2.40
C GLY A 42 -3.19 10.46 -1.53
N TYR A 43 -2.32 11.17 -0.80
CA TYR A 43 -2.73 12.20 0.16
C TYR A 43 -3.55 13.34 -0.48
N LYS A 44 -3.26 13.69 -1.73
CA LYS A 44 -3.99 14.74 -2.46
C LYS A 44 -5.48 14.43 -2.59
N ALA A 45 -5.82 13.19 -2.97
CA ALA A 45 -7.21 12.77 -3.10
C ALA A 45 -7.92 12.76 -1.74
N PHE A 46 -7.24 12.25 -0.70
CA PHE A 46 -7.76 12.24 0.67
C PHE A 46 -8.06 13.65 1.20
N PHE A 47 -7.11 14.58 1.02
CA PHE A 47 -7.22 15.96 1.45
C PHE A 47 -8.41 16.66 0.78
N ASN A 48 -8.54 16.53 -0.55
CA ASN A 48 -9.66 17.12 -1.29
C ASN A 48 -11.02 16.58 -0.85
N ALA A 49 -11.11 15.31 -0.47
CA ALA A 49 -12.36 14.69 -0.05
C ALA A 49 -12.79 15.10 1.38
N HIS A 50 -11.84 15.22 2.31
CA HIS A 50 -12.15 15.39 3.75
C HIS A 50 -12.10 16.85 4.23
N VAL A 51 -11.37 17.73 3.54
CA VAL A 51 -11.34 19.16 3.91
C VAL A 51 -12.60 19.87 3.44
N VAL A 52 -13.17 19.47 2.31
CA VAL A 52 -14.39 20.08 1.76
C VAL A 52 -15.64 19.72 2.61
N SER A 53 -15.62 18.59 3.33
CA SER A 53 -16.73 18.20 4.23
C SER A 53 -16.78 18.97 5.55
N LEU A 54 -15.71 19.69 5.93
CA LEU A 54 -15.67 20.51 7.16
C LEU A 54 -15.99 21.99 6.92
N THR A 55 -16.19 22.39 5.66
CA THR A 55 -16.57 23.75 5.26
C THR A 55 -18.07 23.93 5.00
N LEU A 56 -18.88 22.90 5.28
CA LEU A 56 -20.36 22.96 5.27
C LEU A 56 -20.91 22.92 6.69
#